data_AF-A0A133VL02-F1
#
_entry.id   AF-A0A133VL02-F1
#
_cell.length_a   1.000
_cell.length_b   1.000
_cell.length_c   1.000
_cell.angle_alpha   90.00
_cell.angle_beta   90.00
_cell.angle_gamma   90.00
#
_symmetry.space_group_name_H-M   'P 1'
#
loop_
_entity.id
_entity.type
_entity.pdbx_description
1 polymer ?
#
loop_
_entity_poly.entity_id
_entity_poly.type
_entity_poly.pdbx_seq_one_letter_code
_entity_poly.pdbx_strand_id
1 'polypeptide(L)' 'MFCPRCGSHRLYYFVGGRGGWIYECKDCGYHGSVVIEDSEIAVELREKWKQKLKNKEENSEDQK' A
#
# COMPACT_ATOMS: atom_id res chain seq x y z
N MET A 1 10.43 -4.90 -2.94
CA MET A 1 9.87 -4.09 -1.85
C MET A 1 8.44 -3.72 -2.18
N PHE A 2 7.53 -4.00 -1.26
CA PHE A 2 6.09 -3.81 -1.43
C PHE A 2 5.52 -2.99 -0.27
N CYS A 3 4.46 -2.24 -0.56
CA CYS A 3 3.78 -1.42 0.42
C CYS A 3 3.11 -2.28 1.49
N PRO A 4 3.39 -2.05 2.80
CA PRO A 4 2.80 -2.84 3.88
C PRO A 4 1.28 -2.59 4.05
N ARG A 5 0.72 -1.57 3.41
CA ARG A 5 -0.73 -1.28 3.49
C ARG A 5 -1.57 -1.89 2.36
N CYS A 6 -1.02 -1.97 1.15
CA CYS A 6 -1.80 -2.36 -0.02
C CYS A 6 -1.09 -3.35 -0.95
N GLY A 7 0.10 -3.84 -0.59
CA GLY A 7 0.87 -4.79 -1.40
C GLY A 7 1.44 -4.22 -2.72
N SER A 8 1.29 -2.92 -2.98
CA SER A 8 1.80 -2.31 -4.21
C SER A 8 3.33 -2.29 -4.26
N HIS A 9 3.90 -2.55 -5.44
CA HIS A 9 5.33 -2.32 -5.71
C HIS A 9 5.64 -0.85 -6.08
N ARG A 10 4.62 0.02 -6.24
CA ARG A 10 4.80 1.43 -6.65
C ARG A 10 5.21 2.31 -5.47
N LEU A 11 6.37 1.98 -4.90
CA LEU A 11 7.04 2.74 -3.84
C LEU A 11 8.07 3.70 -4.44
N TYR A 12 8.00 4.95 -4.03
CA TYR A 12 8.92 6.02 -4.41
C TYR A 12 9.79 6.39 -3.23
N TYR A 13 11.04 6.67 -3.51
CA TYR A 13 12.00 7.07 -2.52
C TYR A 13 11.92 8.56 -2.24
N PHE A 14 11.83 8.95 -0.96
CA PHE A 14 11.67 10.36 -0.59
C PHE A 14 12.94 11.00 -0.01
N VAL A 15 13.72 10.32 0.86
CA VAL A 15 14.89 10.93 1.54
C VAL A 15 16.02 9.93 1.82
N GLY A 16 17.26 10.36 1.53
CA GLY A 16 18.51 9.65 1.81
C GLY A 16 19.51 10.42 2.62
N GLY A 17 19.79 9.90 3.82
CA GLY A 17 20.80 10.42 4.74
C GLY A 17 20.93 9.50 5.95
N ARG A 18 21.46 10.02 7.07
CA ARG A 18 21.67 9.24 8.32
C ARG A 18 20.37 8.71 8.98
N GLY A 19 19.20 9.14 8.51
CA GLY A 19 17.89 8.75 9.05
C GLY A 19 17.27 7.49 8.41
N GLY A 20 17.95 6.84 7.48
CA GLY A 20 17.41 5.69 6.75
C GLY A 20 16.50 6.06 5.58
N TRP A 21 15.89 5.04 4.97
CA TRP A 21 15.08 5.17 3.76
C TRP A 21 13.61 5.39 4.14
N ILE A 22 12.97 6.39 3.53
CA ILE A 22 11.53 6.62 3.64
C ILE A 22 10.90 6.42 2.27
N TYR A 23 9.83 5.61 2.24
CA TYR A 23 9.11 5.23 1.03
C TYR A 23 7.70 5.82 1.02
N GLU A 24 7.28 6.30 -0.15
CA GLU A 24 5.92 6.74 -0.44
C GLU A 24 5.24 5.78 -1.44
N CYS A 25 4.08 5.22 -1.09
CA CYS A 25 3.29 4.39 -1.99
C CYS A 25 2.31 5.23 -2.81
N LYS A 26 2.43 5.19 -4.15
CA LYS A 26 1.54 5.94 -5.05
C LYS A 26 0.13 5.36 -5.19
N ASP A 27 -0.16 4.22 -4.56
CA ASP A 27 -1.48 3.58 -4.65
C ASP A 27 -2.38 3.90 -3.47
N CYS A 28 -1.80 3.98 -2.27
CA CYS A 28 -2.56 4.15 -1.03
C CYS A 28 -2.03 5.28 -0.13
N GLY A 29 -1.03 6.03 -0.60
CA GLY A 29 -0.42 7.14 0.13
C GLY A 29 0.33 6.71 1.41
N TYR A 30 0.72 5.44 1.53
CA TYR A 30 1.61 5.02 2.64
C TYR A 30 2.91 5.83 2.58
N HIS A 31 3.35 6.35 3.73
CA HIS A 31 4.62 7.07 3.87
C HIS A 31 5.34 6.56 5.13
N GLY A 32 6.50 5.92 4.97
CA GLY A 32 7.26 5.37 6.09
C GLY A 32 8.46 4.52 5.69
N SER A 33 9.22 4.06 6.68
CA SER A 33 10.44 3.28 6.48
C SER A 33 10.23 1.78 6.32
N VAL A 34 9.01 1.28 6.54
CA VAL A 34 8.72 -0.16 6.54
C VAL A 34 8.23 -0.60 5.16
N VAL A 35 8.84 -1.67 4.66
CA VAL A 35 8.47 -2.32 3.40
C VAL A 35 8.38 -3.82 3.61
N ILE A 36 7.60 -4.49 2.77
CA ILE A 36 7.57 -5.95 2.71
C ILE A 36 8.52 -6.40 1.61
N GLU A 37 9.38 -7.38 1.90
CA GLU A 37 10.29 -7.96 0.90
C GLU A 37 9.73 -9.25 0.29
N ASP A 38 8.85 -9.93 1.02
CA ASP A 38 8.18 -11.16 0.60
C ASP A 38 7.04 -10.86 -0.41
N SER A 39 7.14 -11.46 -1.60
CA SER A 39 6.15 -11.29 -2.65
C SER A 39 4.83 -11.99 -2.39
N GLU A 40 4.82 -13.12 -1.68
CA GLU A 40 3.59 -13.87 -1.36
C GLU A 40 2.71 -13.05 -0.41
N ILE A 41 3.32 -12.50 0.65
CA ILE A 41 2.65 -11.59 1.58
C ILE A 41 2.14 -10.35 0.84
N ALA A 42 2.93 -9.81 -0.10
CA ALA A 42 2.52 -8.64 -0.88
C ALA A 42 1.31 -8.92 -1.78
N VAL A 43 1.24 -10.10 -2.40
CA VAL A 43 0.09 -10.52 -3.22
C VAL A 43 -1.16 -10.62 -2.35
N GLU A 44 -1.06 -11.25 -1.17
CA GLU A 44 -2.19 -11.36 -0.25
C GLU A 44 -2.72 -9.99 0.21
N LEU A 45 -1.81 -9.08 0.57
CA LEU A 45 -2.15 -7.70 0.94
C LEU A 45 -2.83 -6.96 -0.22
N ARG A 46 -2.39 -7.18 -1.45
CA ARG A 46 -2.96 -6.53 -2.63
C ARG A 46 -4.39 -6.97 -2.87
N GLU A 47 -4.67 -8.26 -2.75
CA GLU A 47 -6.03 -8.78 -2.92
C GLU A 47 -6.96 -8.29 -1.81
N LYS A 48 -6.52 -8.35 -0.55
CA LYS A 48 -7.27 -7.78 0.59
C LYS A 48 -7.59 -6.30 0.39
N TRP A 49 -6.64 -5.52 -0.12
CA TRP A 49 -6.85 -4.09 -0.42
C TRP A 49 -7.91 -3.87 -1.51
N LYS A 50 -7.86 -4.62 -2.61
CA LYS A 50 -8.85 -4.53 -3.69
C LYS A 50 -10.26 -4.85 -3.19
N GLN A 51 -10.42 -5.89 -2.38
CA GLN A 51 -11.73 -6.24 -1.81
C GLN A 51 -12.27 -5.12 -0.91
N LYS A 52 -11.40 -4.52 -0.09
CA LYS A 52 -11.78 -3.37 0.74
C LYS A 52 -12.28 -2.18 -0.09
N LEU A 53 -11.70 -1.94 -1.27
CA LEU A 53 -12.15 -0.86 -2.17
C LEU A 53 -13.54 -1.16 -2.75
N LYS A 54 -13.75 -2.39 -3.26
CA LYS A 54 -15.05 -2.81 -3.81
C LYS A 54 -16.16 -2.69 -2.77
N ASN A 55 -15.94 -3.22 -1.57
CA ASN A 55 -16.93 -3.15 -0.49
C ASN A 55 -17.24 -1.69 -0.08
N LYS A 56 -16.28 -0.78 -0.26
CA LYS A 56 -16.49 0.64 0.03
C LYS A 56 -17.32 1.33 -1.05
N GLU A 57 -17.13 0.96 -2.31
CA GLU A 57 -17.90 1.45 -3.45
C GLU A 57 -19.37 0.98 -3.33
N GLU A 58 -19.58 -0.32 -3.10
CA GLU A 58 -20.92 -0.92 -2.90
C GLU A 58 -21.68 -0.25 -1.74
N ASN A 59 -21.03 -0.09 -0.58
CA ASN A 59 -21.65 0.60 0.57
C ASN A 59 -21.92 2.10 0.33
N SER A 60 -21.28 2.74 -0.66
CA SER A 60 -21.51 4.15 -1.00
C SER A 60 -22.62 4.35 -2.03
N GLU A 61 -22.95 3.31 -2.80
CA GLU A 61 -24.05 3.30 -3.77
C GLU A 61 -25.39 3.01 -3.08
N ASP A 62 -25.39 2.19 -2.01
CA ASP A 62 -26.57 1.88 -1.21
C ASP A 62 -27.09 3.04 -0.32
N GLN A 63 -26.36 4.15 -0.22
CA GLN A 63 -26.72 5.33 0.60
C GLN A 63 -27.26 6.52 -0.21
N LYS A 64 -27.58 6.36 -1.50
CA LYS A 64 -28.01 7.46 -2.39
C LYS A 64 -29.42 7.29 -2.95
#